data_AF-D6WS90-F1
#
_entry.id   AF-D6WS90-F1
#
_cell.length_a   1.000
_cell.length_b   1.000
_cell.length_c   1.000
_cell.angle_alpha   90.00
_cell.angle_beta   90.00
_cell.angle_gamma   90.00
#
_symmetry.space_group_name_H-M   'P 1'
#
loop_
_entity.id
_entity.type
_entity.pdbx_description
1 polymer ?
#
loop_
_entity_poly.entity_id
_entity_poly.type
_entity_poly.pdbx_seq_one_letter_code
_entity_poly.pdbx_strand_id
1 'polypeptide(L)'
;MYNNSNPLANSTYYINLRSETVIEVNVLNPEIKEGICPETPICEGVYLAKAILKVNENNKAFTTILNTTNNRIKVNQIAVKLGKIKEIDLTNDSTQILRVNRNPDVSNRLKLLHENVRLNHLNKEEEESVKNVCNNYNNIFYLPGDDLTHTNSIHHEIITTNQTSITTKIYRFPKIHEQELNKQIAKMLKQGVIKDSVSPYNSP
;
A
#
# COMPACT_ATOMS: atom_id res chain seq x y z
N MET A 1 29.03 -4.14 14.45
CA MET A 1 29.83 -3.01 14.96
C MET A 1 29.65 -1.86 13.98
N TYR A 2 29.00 -0.77 14.40
CA TYR A 2 28.83 0.40 13.54
C TYR A 2 30.16 1.18 13.53
N ASN A 3 30.83 1.21 12.38
CA ASN A 3 32.04 2.01 12.20
C ASN A 3 31.64 3.49 12.18
N ASN A 4 31.85 4.18 13.30
CA ASN A 4 31.78 5.63 13.38
C ASN A 4 33.05 6.23 12.78
N SER A 5 33.13 6.26 11.46
CA SER A 5 34.04 7.16 10.75
C SER A 5 33.34 8.50 10.56
N ASN A 6 33.79 9.50 11.32
CA ASN A 6 33.41 10.91 11.15
C ASN A 6 34.23 11.49 9.97
N PRO A 7 33.64 11.85 8.81
CA PRO A 7 34.40 12.47 7.73
C PRO A 7 34.19 13.99 7.75
N LEU A 8 35.28 14.71 7.95
CA LEU A 8 35.40 16.16 7.84
C LEU A 8 34.71 16.74 6.58
N ALA A 9 33.94 17.80 6.82
CA ALA A 9 33.84 19.06 6.07
C ALA A 9 33.42 19.10 4.58
N ASN A 10 33.29 17.98 3.86
CA ASN A 10 32.66 17.96 2.53
C ASN A 10 32.00 16.61 2.28
N SER A 11 30.72 16.51 2.63
CA SER A 11 29.92 15.28 2.51
C SER A 11 29.59 14.99 1.03
N THR A 12 30.55 14.37 0.37
CA THR A 12 30.37 13.69 -0.92
C THR A 12 29.86 12.28 -0.65
N TYR A 13 28.69 11.96 -1.17
CA TYR A 13 28.07 10.64 -1.06
C TYR A 13 28.13 9.90 -2.39
N TYR A 14 28.48 8.62 -2.33
CA TYR A 14 28.42 7.71 -3.48
C TYR A 14 27.31 6.70 -3.25
N ILE A 15 26.16 6.93 -3.90
CA ILE A 15 24.94 6.14 -3.72
C ILE A 15 24.98 5.00 -4.74
N ASN A 16 24.92 3.78 -4.25
CA ASN A 16 24.95 2.60 -5.12
C ASN A 16 23.66 2.51 -5.95
N LEU A 17 23.75 1.81 -7.07
CA LEU A 17 22.58 1.50 -7.90
C LEU A 17 21.52 0.75 -7.08
N ARG A 18 20.25 1.02 -7.34
CA ARG A 18 19.09 0.36 -6.69
C ARG A 18 19.24 0.23 -5.17
N SER A 19 19.65 1.31 -4.52
CA SER A 19 19.96 1.30 -3.08
C SER A 19 19.37 2.50 -2.36
N GLU A 20 19.16 2.30 -1.06
CA GLU A 20 18.86 3.36 -0.12
C GLU A 20 20.10 3.62 0.74
N THR A 21 20.45 4.88 0.95
CA THR A 21 21.62 5.26 1.75
C THR A 21 21.25 6.38 2.71
N VAL A 22 21.67 6.26 3.97
CA VAL A 22 21.54 7.34 4.97
C VAL A 22 22.62 8.39 4.71
N ILE A 23 22.21 9.65 4.63
CA ILE A 23 23.07 10.79 4.36
C ILE A 23 22.81 11.92 5.35
N GLU A 24 23.82 12.76 5.56
CA GLU A 24 23.72 14.00 6.32
C GLU A 24 23.43 15.15 5.35
N VAL A 25 22.38 15.91 5.61
CA VAL A 25 21.95 17.05 4.82
C VAL A 25 22.04 18.34 5.63
N ASN A 26 22.35 19.44 4.96
CA ASN A 26 22.35 20.77 5.56
C ASN A 26 20.91 21.30 5.62
N VAL A 27 20.53 21.92 6.74
CA VAL A 27 19.21 22.49 6.92
C VAL A 27 19.28 24.00 6.66
N LEU A 28 18.53 24.46 5.66
CA LEU A 28 18.52 25.87 5.25
C LEU A 28 17.77 26.78 6.25
N ASN A 29 16.92 26.20 7.08
CA ASN A 29 16.09 26.88 8.06
C ASN A 29 16.25 26.26 9.46
N PRO A 30 17.42 26.46 10.10
CA PRO A 30 17.77 25.82 11.36
C PRO A 30 16.95 26.31 12.56
N GLU A 31 16.14 27.35 12.40
CA GLU A 31 15.16 27.76 13.41
C GLU A 31 14.13 26.65 13.72
N ILE A 32 13.93 25.71 12.80
CA ILE A 32 13.09 24.53 12.98
C ILE A 32 13.94 23.39 13.54
N LYS A 33 13.79 23.09 14.85
CA LYS A 33 14.51 21.97 15.49
C LYS A 33 13.99 20.59 15.08
N GLU A 34 12.69 20.49 14.81
CA GLU A 34 12.04 19.26 14.34
C GLU A 34 11.06 19.63 13.22
N GLY A 35 11.20 19.01 12.05
CA GLY A 35 10.50 19.43 10.84
C GLY A 35 10.33 18.32 9.81
N ILE A 36 9.42 18.52 8.87
CA ILE A 36 9.14 17.57 7.78
C ILE A 36 10.10 17.87 6.62
N CYS A 37 10.95 16.92 6.28
CA CYS A 37 11.68 16.92 5.02
C CYS A 37 10.74 16.52 3.88
N PRO A 38 10.54 17.38 2.87
CA PRO A 38 9.75 17.02 1.71
C PRO A 38 10.47 15.99 0.84
N GLU A 39 9.71 15.24 0.07
CA GLU A 39 10.29 14.45 -1.01
C GLU A 39 10.94 15.40 -2.02
N THR A 40 12.25 15.25 -2.22
CA THR A 40 13.02 16.18 -3.04
C THR A 40 13.75 15.40 -4.13
N PRO A 41 13.38 15.54 -5.42
CA PRO A 41 14.15 14.92 -6.50
C PRO A 41 15.51 15.60 -6.61
N ILE A 42 16.58 14.81 -6.60
CA ILE A 42 17.95 15.30 -6.80
C ILE A 42 18.28 15.29 -8.29
N CYS A 43 17.99 14.18 -8.95
CA CYS A 43 18.04 14.01 -10.39
C CYS A 43 17.08 12.88 -10.81
N GLU A 44 16.98 12.61 -12.11
CA GLU A 44 16.10 11.55 -12.61
C GLU A 44 16.42 10.19 -11.96
N GLY A 45 15.44 9.62 -11.25
CA GLY A 45 15.59 8.35 -10.55
C GLY A 45 16.36 8.40 -9.22
N VAL A 46 16.68 9.60 -8.70
CA VAL A 46 17.28 9.77 -7.36
C VAL A 46 16.48 10.75 -6.52
N TYR A 47 15.99 10.27 -5.38
CA TYR A 47 15.04 11.00 -4.54
C TYR A 47 15.52 11.06 -3.10
N LEU A 48 15.42 12.23 -2.50
CA LEU A 48 15.52 12.37 -1.05
C LEU A 48 14.19 11.95 -0.42
N ALA A 49 14.23 11.02 0.52
CA ALA A 49 13.04 10.48 1.15
C ALA A 49 12.30 11.54 1.98
N LYS A 50 10.97 11.49 1.93
CA LYS A 50 10.11 12.25 2.81
C LYS A 50 10.19 11.68 4.22
N ALA A 51 10.64 12.49 5.18
CA ALA A 51 10.89 12.04 6.55
C ALA A 51 10.67 13.16 7.57
N ILE A 52 10.47 12.80 8.83
CA ILE A 52 10.52 13.76 9.95
C ILE A 52 11.96 13.82 10.44
N LEU A 53 12.55 15.00 10.40
CA LEU A 53 13.94 15.22 10.71
C LEU A 53 14.10 16.02 11.99
N LYS A 54 15.12 15.64 12.76
CA LYS A 54 15.61 16.41 13.91
C LYS A 54 16.93 17.06 13.54
N VAL A 55 17.01 18.37 13.76
CA VAL A 55 18.18 19.18 13.43
C VAL A 55 19.17 19.16 14.58
N ASN A 56 20.43 18.89 14.27
CA ASN A 56 21.53 18.91 15.24
C ASN A 56 22.08 20.33 15.46
N GLU A 57 22.99 20.47 16.44
CA GLU A 57 23.62 21.75 16.79
C GLU A 57 24.43 22.39 15.64
N ASN A 58 24.81 21.60 14.64
CA ASN A 58 25.56 22.04 13.46
C ASN A 58 24.65 22.42 12.28
N ASN A 59 23.34 22.60 12.49
CA ASN A 59 22.35 22.88 11.45
C ASN A 59 22.25 21.78 10.38
N LYS A 60 22.44 20.52 10.77
CA LYS A 60 22.35 19.36 9.88
C LYS A 60 21.35 18.34 10.39
N ALA A 61 20.88 17.48 9.49
CA ALA A 61 19.98 16.38 9.81
C ALA A 61 20.32 15.13 8.99
N PHE A 62 19.91 13.96 9.47
CA PHE A 62 20.06 12.70 8.72
C PHE A 62 18.76 12.35 8.01
N THR A 63 18.86 11.95 6.75
CA THR A 63 17.73 11.43 5.96
C THR A 63 18.22 10.34 5.02
N THR A 64 17.32 9.65 4.33
CA THR A 64 17.69 8.66 3.32
C THR A 64 17.56 9.21 1.92
N ILE A 65 18.46 8.76 1.04
CA ILE A 65 18.40 8.99 -0.39
C ILE A 65 18.21 7.66 -1.10
N LEU A 66 17.23 7.61 -1.99
CA LEU A 66 16.85 6.45 -2.78
C LEU A 66 17.36 6.63 -4.21
N ASN A 67 18.22 5.73 -4.65
CA ASN A 67 18.66 5.65 -6.05
C ASN A 67 17.96 4.46 -6.72
N THR A 68 17.02 4.73 -7.62
CA THR A 68 16.30 3.71 -8.39
C THR A 68 16.99 3.38 -9.72
N THR A 69 18.06 4.09 -10.07
CA THR A 69 18.79 3.88 -11.32
C THR A 69 19.74 2.68 -11.26
N ASN A 70 20.18 2.22 -12.44
CA ASN A 70 21.19 1.16 -12.56
C ASN A 70 22.63 1.68 -12.48
N ASN A 71 22.82 2.98 -12.19
CA ASN A 71 24.12 3.62 -12.15
C ASN A 71 24.45 4.08 -10.72
N ARG A 72 25.73 4.01 -10.35
CA ARG A 72 26.22 4.63 -9.12
C ARG A 72 26.30 6.14 -9.31
N ILE A 73 25.75 6.89 -8.36
CA ILE A 73 25.64 8.35 -8.47
C ILE A 73 26.44 9.01 -7.36
N LYS A 74 27.20 10.04 -7.73
CA LYS A 74 27.92 10.91 -6.81
C LYS A 74 27.05 12.13 -6.54
N VAL A 75 26.73 12.37 -5.28
CA VAL A 75 25.99 13.57 -4.85
C VAL A 75 26.83 14.34 -3.85
N ASN A 76 26.89 15.66 -4.04
CA ASN A 76 27.66 16.56 -3.19
C ASN A 76 26.70 17.51 -2.49
N GLN A 77 26.93 17.77 -1.21
CA GLN A 77 26.34 18.90 -0.46
C GLN A 77 24.83 19.10 -0.72
N ILE A 78 24.01 18.22 -0.13
CA ILE A 78 22.56 18.36 -0.19
C ILE A 78 22.09 19.31 0.91
N ALA A 79 21.31 20.31 0.55
CA ALA A 79 20.66 21.23 1.48
C ALA A 79 19.14 21.19 1.30
N VAL A 80 18.41 21.19 2.41
CA VAL A 80 16.95 21.02 2.42
C VAL A 80 16.30 22.08 3.31
N LYS A 81 15.11 22.52 2.89
CA LYS A 81 14.24 23.36 3.71
C LYS A 81 13.15 22.49 4.35
N LEU A 82 13.06 22.52 5.68
CA LEU A 82 12.07 21.76 6.43
C LEU A 82 10.71 22.47 6.47
N GLY A 83 9.64 21.70 6.36
CA GLY A 83 8.29 22.13 6.67
C GLY A 83 8.03 22.10 8.18
N LYS A 84 7.28 23.08 8.69
CA LYS A 84 6.86 23.08 10.11
C LYS A 84 5.88 21.93 10.36
N ILE A 85 6.09 21.21 11.46
CA ILE A 85 5.10 20.29 12.00
C ILE A 85 4.04 21.18 12.66
N LYS A 86 2.81 21.13 12.15
CA LYS A 86 1.68 21.78 12.84
C LYS A 86 1.31 20.88 14.01
N GLU A 87 1.35 21.41 15.23
CA GLU A 87 0.69 20.75 16.35
C GLU A 87 -0.81 20.67 16.02
N ILE A 88 -1.35 19.46 16.08
CA ILE A 88 -2.77 19.23 15.92
C ILE A 88 -3.36 19.47 17.31
N ASP A 89 -4.05 20.60 17.48
CA ASP A 89 -4.86 20.87 18.68
C ASP A 89 -6.00 19.85 18.72
N LEU A 90 -5.78 18.73 19.40
CA LEU A 90 -6.76 17.66 19.63
C LEU A 90 -7.95 18.09 20.50
N THR A 91 -8.00 19.36 20.91
CA THR A 91 -8.95 19.87 21.90
C THR A 91 -10.23 20.43 21.30
N ASN A 92 -10.24 20.89 20.03
CA ASN A 92 -11.38 21.67 19.51
C ASN A 92 -11.93 21.29 18.14
N ASP A 93 -11.25 20.45 17.37
CA ASP A 93 -11.92 19.77 16.27
C ASP A 93 -12.32 18.40 16.76
N SER A 94 -13.61 18.11 16.62
CA SER A 94 -14.09 16.74 16.59
C SER A 94 -13.32 16.06 15.48
N THR A 95 -12.15 15.51 15.84
CA THR A 95 -11.52 14.47 15.07
C THR A 95 -12.61 13.43 15.01
N GLN A 96 -13.33 13.42 13.89
CA GLN A 96 -13.84 12.19 13.36
C GLN A 96 -12.57 11.38 13.14
N ILE A 97 -12.11 10.73 14.22
CA ILE A 97 -11.53 9.43 14.11
C ILE A 97 -12.54 8.78 13.17
N LEU A 98 -12.14 8.53 11.93
CA LEU A 98 -12.80 7.57 11.09
C LEU A 98 -12.55 6.24 11.83
N ARG A 99 -13.24 6.07 12.95
CA ARG A 99 -13.77 4.80 13.36
C ARG A 99 -14.60 4.46 12.16
N VAL A 100 -13.99 3.72 11.26
CA VAL A 100 -14.70 2.69 10.55
C VAL A 100 -15.40 1.97 11.69
N ASN A 101 -16.66 2.34 11.92
CA ASN A 101 -17.60 1.50 12.61
C ASN A 101 -17.65 0.27 11.73
N ARG A 102 -16.66 -0.62 11.88
CA ARG A 102 -16.76 -1.97 11.40
C ARG A 102 -18.03 -2.45 12.06
N ASN A 103 -18.99 -2.79 11.22
CA ASN A 103 -20.35 -3.15 11.57
C ASN A 103 -20.43 -3.87 12.92
N PRO A 104 -21.56 -3.78 13.63
CA PRO A 104 -21.86 -4.63 14.79
C PRO A 104 -21.76 -6.17 14.53
N ASP A 105 -21.36 -6.58 13.33
CA ASP A 105 -21.26 -7.94 12.82
C ASP A 105 -19.89 -8.62 13.02
N VAL A 106 -18.89 -7.97 13.62
CA VAL A 106 -17.56 -8.59 13.88
C VAL A 106 -17.69 -9.87 14.71
N SER A 107 -18.63 -9.90 15.67
CA SER A 107 -18.91 -11.10 16.46
C SER A 107 -19.49 -12.23 15.60
N ASN A 108 -20.40 -11.92 14.67
CA ASN A 108 -21.00 -12.93 13.79
C ASN A 108 -20.00 -13.44 12.75
N ARG A 109 -19.13 -12.56 12.25
CA ARG A 109 -18.03 -12.93 11.36
C ARG A 109 -17.05 -13.89 12.01
N LEU A 110 -16.61 -13.59 13.23
CA LEU A 110 -15.71 -14.48 13.98
C LEU A 110 -16.36 -15.83 14.27
N LYS A 111 -17.64 -15.84 14.64
CA LYS A 111 -18.39 -17.10 14.81
C LYS A 111 -18.40 -17.91 13.51
N LEU A 112 -18.77 -17.29 12.39
CA LEU A 112 -18.79 -17.94 11.09
C LEU A 112 -17.40 -18.46 10.69
N LEU A 113 -16.34 -17.69 10.99
CA LEU A 113 -14.98 -18.11 10.74
C LEU A 113 -14.61 -19.34 11.57
N HIS A 114 -14.86 -19.32 12.88
CA HIS A 114 -14.59 -20.46 13.77
C HIS A 114 -15.40 -21.71 13.39
N GLU A 115 -16.62 -21.56 12.88
CA GLU A 115 -17.45 -22.66 12.38
C GLU A 115 -16.90 -23.28 11.08
N ASN A 116 -16.24 -22.48 10.23
CA ASN A 116 -15.69 -22.95 8.96
C ASN A 116 -14.25 -23.50 9.09
N VAL A 117 -13.53 -23.17 10.17
CA VAL A 117 -12.18 -23.67 10.42
C VAL A 117 -12.23 -25.04 11.10
N ARG A 118 -11.63 -26.04 10.46
CA ARG A 118 -11.57 -27.40 11.00
C ARG A 118 -10.45 -27.51 12.03
N LEU A 119 -10.79 -27.60 13.32
CA LEU A 119 -9.80 -27.65 14.41
C LEU A 119 -9.72 -29.01 15.14
N ASN A 120 -10.65 -29.93 14.86
CA ASN A 120 -10.82 -31.20 15.59
C ASN A 120 -9.59 -32.14 15.60
N HIS A 121 -8.60 -31.89 14.76
CA HIS A 121 -7.39 -32.71 14.60
C HIS A 121 -6.18 -32.16 15.36
N LEU A 122 -6.31 -30.98 15.98
CA LEU A 122 -5.22 -30.28 16.65
C LEU A 122 -5.22 -30.56 18.15
N ASN A 123 -4.05 -30.38 18.77
CA ASN A 123 -3.98 -30.34 20.23
C ASN A 123 -4.50 -28.99 20.77
N LYS A 124 -4.69 -28.87 22.09
CA LYS A 124 -5.27 -27.66 22.69
C LYS A 124 -4.43 -26.40 22.46
N GLU A 125 -3.10 -26.52 22.50
CA GLU A 125 -2.19 -25.38 22.32
C GLU A 125 -2.17 -24.89 20.86
N GLU A 126 -2.16 -25.83 19.91
CA GLU A 126 -2.25 -25.57 18.48
C GLU A 126 -3.60 -24.97 18.10
N GLU A 127 -4.68 -25.52 18.64
CA GLU A 127 -6.04 -24.99 18.45
C GLU A 127 -6.12 -23.53 18.92
N GLU A 128 -5.61 -23.23 20.12
CA GLU A 128 -5.60 -21.88 20.67
C GLU A 128 -4.73 -20.92 19.83
N SER A 129 -3.56 -21.38 19.39
CA SER A 129 -2.69 -20.61 18.50
C SER A 129 -3.38 -20.24 17.17
N VAL A 130 -4.03 -21.20 16.52
CA VAL A 130 -4.78 -20.97 15.27
C VAL A 130 -5.95 -20.01 15.51
N LYS A 131 -6.72 -20.19 16.59
CA LYS A 131 -7.81 -19.28 16.96
C LYS A 131 -7.32 -17.85 17.17
N ASN A 132 -6.16 -17.67 17.79
CA ASN A 132 -5.56 -16.35 17.99
C ASN A 132 -5.22 -15.66 16.67
N VAL A 133 -4.62 -16.39 15.71
CA VAL A 133 -4.36 -15.86 14.35
C VAL A 133 -5.66 -15.49 13.66
N CYS A 134 -6.65 -16.37 13.70
CA CYS A 134 -7.97 -16.15 13.14
C CYS A 134 -8.68 -14.92 13.72
N ASN A 135 -8.58 -14.70 15.04
CA ASN A 135 -9.16 -13.53 15.70
C ASN A 135 -8.47 -12.23 15.26
N ASN A 136 -7.14 -12.23 15.23
CA ASN A 136 -6.33 -11.05 14.90
C ASN A 136 -6.45 -10.64 13.42
N TYR A 137 -6.55 -11.63 12.52
CA TYR A 137 -6.54 -11.42 11.07
C TYR A 137 -7.84 -11.83 10.39
N ASN A 138 -8.98 -11.74 11.09
CA ASN A 138 -10.29 -12.18 10.60
C ASN A 138 -10.73 -11.50 9.29
N ASN A 139 -10.19 -10.32 8.98
CA ASN A 139 -10.51 -9.54 7.79
C ASN A 139 -9.78 -10.02 6.53
N ILE A 140 -8.75 -10.87 6.66
CA ILE A 140 -8.00 -11.41 5.52
C ILE A 140 -8.75 -12.58 4.86
N PHE A 141 -9.49 -13.34 5.65
CA PHE A 141 -10.23 -14.50 5.17
C PHE A 141 -11.45 -14.08 4.36
N TYR A 142 -11.76 -14.79 3.29
CA TYR A 142 -13.01 -14.61 2.56
C TYR A 142 -14.07 -15.55 3.13
N LEU A 143 -15.18 -14.99 3.61
CA LEU A 143 -16.32 -15.74 4.15
C LEU A 143 -17.55 -15.61 3.25
N PRO A 144 -18.50 -16.56 3.33
CA PRO A 144 -19.75 -16.47 2.58
C PRO A 144 -20.49 -15.15 2.87
N GLY A 145 -20.75 -14.37 1.83
CA GLY A 145 -21.39 -13.05 1.93
C GLY A 145 -20.41 -11.89 1.86
N ASP A 146 -19.11 -12.14 1.94
CA ASP A 146 -18.10 -11.11 1.70
C ASP A 146 -18.08 -10.69 0.22
N ASP A 147 -17.74 -9.42 0.01
CA ASP A 147 -17.50 -8.87 -1.31
C ASP A 147 -16.06 -9.09 -1.75
N LEU A 148 -15.89 -9.41 -3.03
CA LEU A 148 -14.56 -9.52 -3.63
C LEU A 148 -13.97 -8.11 -3.76
N THR A 149 -12.91 -7.82 -3.02
CA THR A 149 -12.27 -6.51 -3.04
C THR A 149 -11.20 -6.43 -4.14
N HIS A 150 -10.90 -5.21 -4.59
CA HIS A 150 -9.83 -4.92 -5.56
C HIS A 150 -8.95 -3.79 -5.03
N THR A 151 -7.74 -3.67 -5.60
CA THR A 151 -6.83 -2.55 -5.31
C THR A 151 -6.98 -1.47 -6.38
N ASN A 152 -6.98 -0.20 -5.97
CA ASN A 152 -7.02 0.94 -6.88
C ASN A 152 -5.62 1.43 -7.28
N SER A 153 -4.56 0.84 -6.71
CA SER A 153 -3.19 1.32 -6.89
C SER A 153 -2.59 0.98 -8.25
N ILE A 154 -3.05 -0.09 -8.90
CA ILE A 154 -2.48 -0.61 -10.14
C ILE A 154 -3.61 -1.01 -11.07
N HIS A 155 -3.50 -0.64 -12.34
CA HIS A 155 -4.40 -1.07 -13.42
C HIS A 155 -3.60 -1.94 -14.38
N HIS A 156 -4.13 -3.12 -14.72
CA HIS A 156 -3.51 -4.01 -15.69
C HIS A 156 -4.00 -3.66 -17.10
N GLU A 157 -3.08 -3.66 -18.07
CA GLU A 157 -3.37 -3.48 -19.49
C GLU A 157 -2.91 -4.73 -20.27
N ILE A 158 -3.71 -5.15 -21.24
CA ILE A 158 -3.37 -6.26 -22.15
C ILE A 158 -2.84 -5.65 -23.46
N ILE A 159 -1.55 -5.80 -23.71
CA ILE A 159 -0.91 -5.29 -24.92
C ILE A 159 -1.15 -6.27 -26.07
N THR A 160 -1.91 -5.87 -27.08
CA THR A 160 -2.20 -6.68 -28.28
C THR A 160 -1.30 -6.30 -29.45
N THR A 161 -0.90 -7.28 -30.27
CA THR A 161 -0.11 -7.04 -31.49
C THR A 161 -0.94 -6.42 -32.62
N ASN A 162 -2.20 -6.85 -32.76
CA ASN A 162 -3.15 -6.36 -33.76
C ASN A 162 -4.39 -5.79 -33.06
N GLN A 163 -4.92 -4.68 -33.57
CA GLN A 163 -6.10 -3.99 -33.04
C GLN A 163 -7.42 -4.44 -33.68
N THR A 164 -7.43 -5.60 -34.34
CA THR A 164 -8.63 -6.13 -34.98
C THR A 164 -9.53 -6.78 -33.94
N SER A 165 -10.76 -6.27 -33.78
CA SER A 165 -11.74 -6.84 -32.87
C SER A 165 -12.29 -8.18 -33.36
N ILE A 166 -12.46 -9.13 -32.45
CA ILE A 166 -13.06 -10.44 -32.74
C ILE A 166 -14.44 -10.49 -32.09
N THR A 167 -15.46 -10.76 -32.92
CA THR A 167 -16.86 -10.92 -32.48
C THR A 167 -17.33 -12.30 -32.89
N THR A 168 -17.65 -13.14 -31.91
CA THR A 168 -18.21 -14.47 -32.13
C THR A 168 -19.68 -14.51 -31.72
N LYS A 169 -20.47 -15.38 -32.36
CA LYS A 169 -21.90 -15.52 -32.04
C LYS A 169 -22.07 -16.28 -30.71
N ILE A 170 -22.93 -15.77 -29.83
CA ILE A 170 -23.28 -16.44 -28.58
C ILE A 170 -24.25 -17.59 -28.89
N TYR A 171 -23.90 -18.80 -28.46
CA TYR A 171 -24.77 -19.96 -28.58
C TYR A 171 -25.82 -19.98 -27.48
N ARG A 172 -26.98 -20.54 -27.78
CA ARG A 172 -28.05 -20.70 -26.79
C ARG A 172 -27.62 -21.72 -25.73
N PHE A 173 -27.60 -21.30 -24.46
CA PHE A 173 -27.33 -22.21 -23.35
C PHE A 173 -28.63 -22.93 -22.89
N PRO A 174 -28.52 -24.11 -22.24
CA PRO A 174 -29.67 -24.86 -21.76
C PRO A 174 -30.47 -24.13 -20.67
N LYS A 175 -31.82 -24.17 -20.76
CA LYS A 175 -32.72 -23.51 -19.80
C LYS A 175 -32.51 -23.91 -18.33
N ILE A 176 -32.06 -25.14 -18.08
CA ILE A 176 -31.82 -25.63 -16.71
C ILE A 176 -30.77 -24.79 -15.97
N HIS A 177 -29.85 -24.15 -16.69
CA HIS A 177 -28.80 -23.32 -16.11
C HIS A 177 -29.18 -21.84 -15.98
N GLU A 178 -30.31 -21.41 -16.55
CA GLU A 178 -30.72 -20.00 -16.60
C GLU A 178 -30.87 -19.38 -15.20
N GLN A 179 -31.45 -20.13 -14.27
CA GLN A 179 -31.63 -19.67 -12.89
C GLN A 179 -30.29 -19.41 -12.18
N GLU A 180 -29.36 -20.36 -12.28
CA GLU A 180 -28.06 -20.23 -11.62
C GLU A 180 -27.18 -19.17 -12.30
N LEU A 181 -27.22 -19.08 -13.63
CA LEU A 181 -26.52 -18.05 -14.39
C LEU A 181 -26.98 -16.64 -13.98
N ASN A 182 -28.29 -16.42 -13.96
CA ASN A 182 -28.86 -15.11 -13.59
C ASN A 182 -28.50 -14.73 -12.15
N LYS A 183 -28.48 -15.71 -11.24
CA LYS A 183 -28.05 -15.50 -9.85
C LYS A 183 -26.58 -15.08 -9.76
N GLN A 184 -25.69 -15.72 -10.53
CA GLN A 184 -24.26 -15.38 -10.54
C GLN A 184 -24.01 -14.01 -11.18
N ILE A 185 -24.66 -13.71 -12.32
CA ILE A 185 -24.58 -12.39 -12.97
C ILE A 185 -25.05 -11.29 -12.02
N ALA A 186 -26.19 -11.47 -11.36
CA ALA A 186 -26.70 -10.51 -10.39
C ALA A 186 -25.74 -10.29 -9.23
N LYS A 187 -25.11 -11.37 -8.72
CA LYS A 187 -24.08 -11.27 -7.68
C LYS A 187 -22.86 -10.48 -8.17
N MET A 188 -22.33 -10.80 -9.35
CA MET A 188 -21.12 -10.16 -9.89
C MET A 188 -21.36 -8.67 -10.23
N LEU A 189 -22.55 -8.33 -10.74
CA LEU A 189 -22.98 -6.94 -10.94
C LEU A 189 -23.05 -6.19 -9.62
N LYS A 190 -23.68 -6.77 -8.59
CA LYS A 190 -23.76 -6.17 -7.25
C LYS A 190 -22.36 -5.93 -6.64
N GLN A 191 -21.43 -6.85 -6.85
CA GLN A 191 -20.06 -6.76 -6.36
C GLN A 191 -19.16 -5.85 -7.22
N GLY A 192 -19.65 -5.34 -8.35
CA GLY A 192 -18.87 -4.50 -9.27
C GLY A 192 -17.76 -5.25 -10.02
N VAL A 193 -17.80 -6.59 -10.05
CA VAL A 193 -16.84 -7.43 -10.77
C VAL A 193 -17.07 -7.35 -12.28
N ILE A 194 -18.34 -7.24 -12.69
CA ILE A 194 -18.75 -7.02 -14.08
C ILE A 194 -19.59 -5.76 -14.18
N LYS A 195 -19.63 -5.19 -15.38
CA LYS A 195 -20.46 -4.04 -15.71
C LYS A 195 -20.98 -4.18 -17.14
N ASP A 196 -22.10 -3.54 -17.40
CA ASP A 196 -22.61 -3.42 -18.76
C ASP A 196 -21.63 -2.61 -19.61
N SER A 197 -21.42 -3.06 -20.85
CA SER A 197 -20.54 -2.39 -21.80
C SER A 197 -21.01 -2.62 -23.24
N VAL A 198 -20.69 -1.68 -24.11
CA VAL A 198 -20.89 -1.80 -25.56
C VAL A 198 -19.51 -1.98 -26.18
N SER A 199 -19.11 -3.24 -26.42
CA SER A 199 -17.77 -3.61 -26.90
C SER A 199 -17.83 -4.16 -28.32
N PRO A 200 -16.85 -3.84 -29.18
CA PRO A 200 -16.68 -4.53 -30.47
C PRO A 200 -16.17 -5.98 -30.29
N TYR A 201 -15.69 -6.34 -29.11
CA TYR A 201 -15.25 -7.71 -28.77
C TYR A 201 -16.39 -8.51 -28.17
N ASN A 202 -16.56 -9.77 -28.61
CA ASN A 202 -17.53 -10.69 -28.03
C ASN A 202 -17.06 -12.16 -28.10
N SER A 203 -17.18 -12.88 -26.99
CA SER A 203 -16.84 -14.31 -26.85
C SER A 203 -17.98 -15.06 -26.16
N PRO A 204 -18.43 -16.24 -26.66
CA PRO A 204 -19.42 -17.10 -26.01
C PRO A 204 -18.85 -17.77 -24.75
#